data_AF-F1KWL2-F1
#
_entry.id   AF-F1KWL2-F1
#
_cell.length_a   1.000
_cell.length_b   1.000
_cell.length_c   1.000
_cell.angle_alpha   90.00
_cell.angle_beta   90.00
_cell.angle_gamma   90.00
#
_symmetry.space_group_name_H-M   'P 1'
#
loop_
_entity.id
_entity.type
_entity.pdbx_description
1 polymer ?
#
loop_
_entity_poly.entity_id
_entity_poly.type
_entity_poly.pdbx_seq_one_letter_code
_entity_poly.pdbx_strand_id
1 'polypeptide(L)'
;MKCSLPFIMVMPPLSISLWFPTHDYSVRFLLKHGINFVSSYISYSFGVPNPIYINLLREPLERLLSHYYFLRYGDNYRIGLKRSRAGNNETFDECVARRGKDCDMKQMWLQIPYFCGTHHFCSEVGNVRALEQAKRNLLDHYLIVGLNERMRDFIALLEILLPKFFNGALEHFDSLDERRAHLRNTKKKIPPNERTLEVIKSDKVYIMEREFYDFAVMQFENIWKRTHEDDSENDFLPQQFHFEKIKP
;
A
#
# COMPACT_ATOMS: atom_id res chain seq x y z
N MET A 1 11.05 -19.36 -14.86
CA MET A 1 10.19 -18.90 -13.75
C MET A 1 11.03 -18.03 -12.82
N LYS A 2 10.96 -16.70 -12.94
CA LYS A 2 11.63 -15.78 -12.01
C LYS A 2 10.57 -15.31 -11.02
N CYS A 3 10.46 -16.02 -9.90
CA CYS A 3 9.79 -15.51 -8.71
C CYS A 3 10.55 -14.26 -8.27
N SER A 4 9.97 -13.08 -8.49
CA SER A 4 10.36 -11.91 -7.72
C SER A 4 9.89 -12.17 -6.29
N LEU A 5 10.82 -12.62 -5.44
CA LEU A 5 10.63 -12.64 -4.00
C LEU A 5 10.08 -11.27 -3.57
N PRO A 6 9.01 -11.21 -2.76
CA PRO A 6 8.63 -9.97 -2.09
C PRO A 6 9.78 -9.62 -1.16
N PHE A 7 10.59 -8.63 -1.54
CA PHE A 7 11.56 -8.03 -0.64
C PHE A 7 10.76 -7.27 0.42
N ILE A 8 10.64 -7.89 1.58
CA ILE A 8 10.12 -7.25 2.77
C ILE A 8 11.09 -6.11 3.08
N MET A 9 10.60 -4.87 3.21
CA MET A 9 11.35 -3.89 3.99
C MET A 9 11.12 -4.21 5.47
N VAL A 10 11.62 -5.37 5.90
CA VAL A 10 11.90 -5.63 7.31
C VAL A 10 13.03 -4.67 7.61
N MET A 11 12.72 -3.50 8.15
CA MET A 11 13.78 -2.70 8.74
C MET A 11 14.29 -3.51 9.93
N PRO A 12 15.56 -3.99 9.90
CA PRO A 12 16.08 -4.74 11.02
C PRO A 12 16.04 -3.84 12.27
N PRO A 13 15.99 -4.43 13.47
CA PRO A 13 16.20 -3.67 14.69
C PRO A 13 17.44 -2.78 14.57
N LEU A 14 17.35 -1.60 15.18
CA LEU A 14 18.28 -0.46 15.16
C LEU A 14 19.78 -0.76 15.47
N SER A 15 20.22 -2.02 15.53
CA SER A 15 21.58 -2.46 15.85
C SER A 15 22.37 -3.08 14.70
N ILE A 16 21.81 -3.23 13.49
CA ILE A 16 22.57 -3.78 12.35
C ILE A 16 22.93 -2.67 11.36
N SER A 17 24.17 -2.19 11.48
CA SER A 17 24.85 -1.33 10.51
C SER A 17 25.13 -2.11 9.22
N LEU A 18 24.09 -2.36 8.42
CA LEU A 18 24.24 -2.72 7.01
C LEU A 18 24.06 -1.44 6.18
N TRP A 19 25.14 -1.04 5.52
CA TRP A 19 25.21 0.05 4.55
C TRP A 19 24.00 0.03 3.59
N PHE A 20 23.01 0.89 3.84
CA PHE A 20 22.04 1.30 2.82
C PHE A 20 22.59 2.55 2.14
N PRO A 21 22.97 2.49 0.85
CA PRO A 21 23.47 3.66 0.16
C PRO A 21 22.29 4.59 -0.14
N THR A 22 22.31 5.78 0.49
CA THR A 22 21.70 7.07 0.12
C THR A 22 20.17 7.18 -0.02
N HIS A 23 19.66 8.35 0.44
CA HIS A 23 18.27 8.82 0.46
C HIS A 23 17.45 8.57 -0.84
N ASP A 24 18.11 8.47 -2.01
CA ASP A 24 17.49 8.14 -3.31
C ASP A 24 16.83 6.75 -3.33
N TYR A 25 17.32 5.78 -2.55
CA TYR A 25 16.76 4.41 -2.55
C TYR A 25 15.45 4.29 -1.77
N SER A 26 15.26 4.99 -0.65
CA SER A 26 14.04 4.87 0.17
C SER A 26 12.82 5.40 -0.58
N VAL A 27 12.93 6.59 -1.16
CA VAL A 27 11.86 7.23 -1.94
C VAL A 27 11.69 6.51 -3.27
N ARG A 28 12.76 6.20 -4.03
CA ARG A 28 12.61 5.36 -5.23
C ARG A 28 12.09 3.97 -4.92
N PHE A 29 12.30 3.40 -3.75
CA PHE A 29 11.73 2.11 -3.37
C PHE A 29 10.22 2.22 -3.16
N LEU A 30 9.76 3.21 -2.39
CA LEU A 30 8.33 3.52 -2.23
C LEU A 30 7.66 3.84 -3.58
N LEU A 31 8.32 4.62 -4.45
CA LEU A 31 7.76 4.97 -5.76
C LEU A 31 7.87 3.83 -6.79
N LYS A 32 8.97 3.08 -6.82
CA LYS A 32 9.14 1.93 -7.75
C LYS A 32 8.33 0.71 -7.33
N HIS A 33 7.97 0.56 -6.06
CA HIS A 33 7.31 -0.63 -5.52
C HIS A 33 5.96 -0.36 -4.86
N GLY A 34 5.54 0.88 -4.61
CA GLY A 34 4.23 1.20 -3.98
C GLY A 34 3.01 0.62 -4.71
N ILE A 35 3.14 0.32 -6.01
CA ILE A 35 2.09 -0.34 -6.81
C ILE A 35 2.05 -1.87 -6.60
N ASN A 36 3.07 -2.48 -5.99
CA ASN A 36 3.15 -3.91 -5.66
C ASN A 36 3.74 -4.16 -4.25
N PHE A 37 3.68 -3.18 -3.35
CA PHE A 37 4.18 -3.34 -1.99
C PHE A 37 3.02 -3.85 -1.17
N VAL A 38 2.91 -5.17 -1.12
CA VAL A 38 2.20 -5.79 -0.03
C VAL A 38 3.07 -6.95 0.38
N SER A 39 3.74 -6.79 1.52
CA SER A 39 4.41 -7.90 2.18
C SER A 39 3.45 -8.45 3.21
N SER A 40 3.27 -9.76 3.23
CA SER A 40 2.39 -10.38 4.20
C SER A 40 2.94 -10.12 5.59
N TYR A 41 2.07 -9.78 6.54
CA TYR A 41 2.47 -9.76 7.94
C TYR A 41 2.99 -11.17 8.34
N ILE A 42 4.17 -11.20 8.94
CA ILE A 42 4.82 -12.42 9.44
C ILE A 42 5.17 -12.14 10.90
N SER A 43 4.63 -12.95 11.82
CA SER A 43 5.03 -12.88 13.22
C SER A 43 6.37 -13.58 13.43
N TYR A 44 7.37 -12.86 13.94
CA TYR A 44 8.67 -13.44 14.30
C TYR A 44 8.69 -13.79 15.79
N SER A 45 8.46 -15.05 16.13
CA SER A 45 8.41 -15.52 17.52
C SER A 45 9.76 -16.03 18.07
N PHE A 46 10.88 -15.75 17.40
CA PHE A 46 12.19 -16.40 17.66
C PHE A 46 13.22 -15.49 18.36
N GLY A 47 12.79 -14.60 19.26
CA GLY A 47 13.71 -13.78 20.08
C GLY A 47 14.46 -12.68 19.33
N VAL A 48 14.10 -12.43 18.06
CA VAL A 48 14.56 -11.29 17.28
C VAL A 48 13.58 -10.14 17.49
N PRO A 49 14.03 -8.89 17.65
CA PRO A 49 13.13 -7.75 17.73
C PRO A 49 12.25 -7.67 16.49
N ASN A 50 10.96 -7.37 16.70
CA ASN A 50 10.03 -7.19 15.60
C ASN A 50 10.49 -6.04 14.70
N PRO A 51 10.43 -6.22 13.37
CA PRO A 51 10.75 -5.14 12.44
C PRO A 51 9.65 -4.10 12.43
N ILE A 52 9.99 -2.92 11.91
CA ILE A 52 9.03 -1.85 11.69
C ILE A 52 8.24 -2.16 10.42
N TYR A 53 6.93 -2.36 10.55
CA TYR A 53 6.05 -2.53 9.41
C TYR A 53 5.46 -1.19 8.99
N ILE A 54 5.65 -0.83 7.73
CA ILE A 54 4.93 0.26 7.07
C ILE A 54 4.29 -0.29 5.81
N ASN A 55 3.17 0.27 5.36
CA ASN A 55 2.53 -0.17 4.12
C ASN A 55 1.74 0.96 3.46
N LEU A 56 1.31 0.73 2.22
CA LEU A 56 0.48 1.66 1.45
C LEU A 56 -0.71 0.90 0.89
N LEU A 57 -1.92 1.40 1.16
CA LEU A 57 -3.15 0.84 0.63
C LEU A 57 -3.65 1.66 -0.56
N ARG A 58 -4.41 0.99 -1.42
CA ARG A 58 -5.12 1.62 -2.53
C ARG A 58 -6.56 1.15 -2.56
N GLU A 59 -7.43 2.00 -3.06
CA GLU A 59 -8.83 1.63 -3.28
C GLU A 59 -8.93 0.30 -4.08
N PRO A 60 -9.71 -0.69 -3.61
CA PRO A 60 -9.67 -2.06 -4.15
C PRO A 60 -9.99 -2.19 -5.63
N LEU A 61 -10.97 -1.43 -6.14
CA LEU A 61 -11.38 -1.45 -7.53
C LEU A 61 -10.33 -0.76 -8.41
N GLU A 62 -9.86 0.41 -8.01
CA GLU A 62 -8.78 1.14 -8.68
C GLU A 62 -7.50 0.32 -8.78
N ARG A 63 -7.19 -0.46 -7.74
CA ARG A 63 -6.09 -1.41 -7.73
C ARG A 63 -6.31 -2.52 -8.75
N LEU A 64 -7.49 -3.15 -8.77
CA LEU A 64 -7.82 -4.22 -9.72
C LEU A 64 -7.77 -3.72 -11.18
N LEU A 65 -8.38 -2.58 -11.46
CA LEU A 65 -8.38 -1.95 -12.80
C LEU A 65 -6.96 -1.61 -13.25
N SER A 66 -6.17 -1.04 -12.35
CA SER A 66 -4.77 -0.73 -12.64
C SER A 66 -3.97 -1.98 -13.00
N HIS A 67 -4.20 -3.09 -12.29
CA HIS A 67 -3.56 -4.38 -12.57
C HIS A 67 -4.05 -4.99 -13.89
N TYR A 68 -5.36 -4.98 -14.14
CA TYR A 68 -5.98 -5.53 -15.35
C TYR A 68 -5.41 -4.89 -16.63
N TYR A 69 -5.36 -3.56 -16.65
CA TYR A 69 -4.84 -2.81 -17.79
C TYR A 69 -3.31 -2.83 -17.86
N PHE A 70 -2.61 -2.98 -16.71
CA PHE A 70 -1.16 -3.15 -16.69
C PHE A 70 -0.73 -4.43 -17.41
N LEU A 71 -1.47 -5.53 -17.26
CA LEU A 71 -1.18 -6.79 -17.96
C LEU A 71 -1.36 -6.70 -19.49
N ARG A 72 -2.18 -5.75 -19.97
CA ARG A 72 -2.51 -5.56 -21.40
C ARG A 72 -1.61 -4.51 -22.07
N TYR A 73 -1.49 -3.33 -21.45
CA TYR A 73 -0.81 -2.17 -22.03
C TYR A 73 0.59 -1.92 -21.44
N GLY A 74 0.93 -2.57 -20.33
CA GLY A 74 2.19 -2.37 -19.62
C GLY A 74 2.26 -1.05 -18.86
N ASP A 75 3.47 -0.73 -18.41
CA ASP A 75 3.83 0.49 -17.70
C ASP A 75 4.65 1.43 -18.60
N ASN A 76 4.70 2.70 -18.20
CA ASN A 76 5.60 3.71 -18.76
C ASN A 76 7.06 3.54 -18.32
N TYR A 77 7.33 2.72 -17.29
CA TYR A 77 8.66 2.57 -16.69
C TYR A 77 9.56 1.56 -17.41
N ARG A 78 9.04 0.38 -17.79
CA ARG A 78 9.80 -0.66 -18.52
C ARG A 78 9.31 -0.77 -19.96
N ILE A 79 9.69 0.21 -20.76
CA ILE A 79 9.33 0.28 -22.19
C ILE A 79 9.93 -0.94 -22.92
N GLY A 80 9.10 -1.67 -23.67
CA GLY A 80 9.52 -2.83 -24.49
C GLY A 80 9.30 -4.21 -23.86
N LEU A 81 8.90 -4.30 -22.58
CA LEU A 81 8.60 -5.60 -21.96
C LEU A 81 7.17 -6.05 -22.33
N LYS A 82 7.05 -7.12 -23.14
CA LYS A 82 5.76 -7.76 -23.42
C LYS A 82 5.23 -8.42 -22.15
N ARG A 83 4.06 -7.98 -21.69
CA ARG A 83 3.36 -8.54 -20.54
C ARG A 83 2.56 -9.78 -20.93
N SER A 84 2.13 -10.57 -19.94
CA SER A 84 1.49 -11.88 -20.14
C SER A 84 0.20 -11.84 -20.97
N ARG A 85 -0.50 -10.69 -21.01
CA ARG A 85 -1.72 -10.46 -21.79
C ARG A 85 -1.56 -9.40 -22.88
N ALA A 86 -0.32 -9.09 -23.26
CA ALA A 86 -0.05 -8.08 -24.29
C ALA A 86 -0.70 -8.48 -25.63
N GLY A 87 -1.44 -7.55 -26.23
CA GLY A 87 -2.20 -7.78 -27.47
C GLY A 87 -3.69 -8.08 -27.25
N ASN A 88 -4.14 -8.30 -26.01
CA ASN A 88 -5.57 -8.33 -25.70
C ASN A 88 -6.08 -6.90 -25.43
N ASN A 89 -6.96 -6.39 -26.30
CA ASN A 89 -7.57 -5.08 -26.17
C ASN A 89 -8.96 -5.12 -25.50
N GLU A 90 -9.37 -6.27 -24.98
CA GLU A 90 -10.64 -6.46 -24.24
C GLU A 90 -10.73 -5.49 -23.06
N THR A 91 -11.82 -4.74 -23.01
CA THR A 91 -12.09 -3.80 -21.91
C THR A 91 -12.44 -4.55 -20.63
N PHE A 92 -12.35 -3.87 -19.49
CA PHE A 92 -12.73 -4.51 -18.22
C PHE A 92 -14.21 -4.90 -18.21
N ASP A 93 -15.09 -4.07 -18.77
CA ASP A 93 -16.53 -4.33 -18.88
C ASP A 93 -16.83 -5.57 -19.75
N GLU A 94 -16.16 -5.72 -20.88
CA GLU A 94 -16.28 -6.91 -21.75
C GLU A 94 -15.85 -8.18 -20.99
N CYS A 95 -14.75 -8.10 -20.24
CA CYS A 95 -14.30 -9.21 -19.42
C CYS A 95 -15.34 -9.58 -18.36
N VAL A 96 -15.91 -8.60 -17.64
CA VAL A 96 -16.93 -8.84 -16.61
C VAL A 96 -18.19 -9.45 -17.22
N ALA A 97 -18.65 -8.93 -18.36
CA ALA A 97 -19.80 -9.48 -19.07
C ALA A 97 -19.59 -10.94 -19.49
N ARG A 98 -18.37 -11.29 -19.92
CA ARG A 98 -17.98 -12.66 -20.29
C ARG A 98 -17.59 -13.54 -19.08
N ARG A 99 -17.53 -12.99 -17.87
CA ARG A 99 -17.03 -13.65 -16.65
C ARG A 99 -15.60 -14.20 -16.83
N GLY A 100 -14.70 -13.37 -17.35
CA GLY A 100 -13.30 -13.71 -17.55
C GLY A 100 -12.52 -13.87 -16.24
N LYS A 101 -11.47 -14.70 -16.26
CA LYS A 101 -10.62 -14.97 -15.08
C LYS A 101 -9.86 -13.74 -14.58
N ASP A 102 -9.44 -12.86 -15.48
CA ASP A 102 -8.62 -11.69 -15.15
C ASP A 102 -9.43 -10.57 -14.46
N CYS A 103 -10.76 -10.62 -14.56
CA CYS A 103 -11.72 -9.69 -13.94
C CYS A 103 -12.64 -10.39 -12.92
N ASP A 104 -12.30 -11.63 -12.52
CA ASP A 104 -13.00 -12.35 -11.47
C ASP A 104 -12.85 -11.58 -10.15
N MET A 105 -13.95 -11.43 -9.40
CA MET A 105 -13.97 -10.74 -8.10
C MET A 105 -13.00 -11.36 -7.10
N LYS A 106 -12.63 -12.64 -7.25
CA LYS A 106 -11.56 -13.28 -6.48
C LYS A 106 -10.20 -12.56 -6.61
N GLN A 107 -9.92 -11.89 -7.72
CA GLN A 107 -8.69 -11.10 -7.90
C GLN A 107 -8.68 -9.80 -7.06
N MET A 108 -9.85 -9.42 -6.55
CA MET A 108 -9.98 -8.27 -5.65
C MET A 108 -9.48 -8.58 -4.24
N TRP A 109 -9.62 -9.83 -3.80
CA TRP A 109 -9.15 -10.33 -2.50
C TRP A 109 -7.63 -10.41 -2.47
N LEU A 110 -7.00 -9.34 -2.00
CA LEU A 110 -5.55 -9.21 -2.01
C LEU A 110 -5.06 -8.50 -0.75
N GLN A 111 -5.55 -7.30 -0.47
CA GLN A 111 -4.99 -6.49 0.62
C GLN A 111 -5.30 -7.12 1.97
N ILE A 112 -6.52 -7.63 2.17
CA ILE A 112 -6.87 -8.33 3.41
C ILE A 112 -5.94 -9.51 3.71
N PRO A 113 -5.73 -10.49 2.80
CA PRO A 113 -4.77 -11.58 3.01
C PRO A 113 -3.38 -11.12 3.43
N TYR A 114 -2.87 -10.06 2.80
CA TYR A 114 -1.54 -9.56 3.12
C TYR A 114 -1.45 -9.00 4.55
N PHE A 115 -2.44 -8.21 4.97
CA PHE A 115 -2.47 -7.69 6.34
C PHE A 115 -2.83 -8.76 7.36
N CYS A 116 -3.66 -9.74 7.01
CA CYS A 116 -4.03 -10.87 7.86
C CYS A 116 -2.83 -11.78 8.18
N GLY A 117 -1.92 -11.97 7.22
CA GLY A 117 -0.69 -12.73 7.38
C GLY A 117 -0.79 -14.15 6.83
N THR A 118 -0.06 -15.09 7.44
CA THR A 118 0.18 -16.44 6.89
C THR A 118 -0.76 -17.54 7.41
N HIS A 119 -1.79 -17.18 8.18
CA HIS A 119 -2.77 -18.17 8.65
C HIS A 119 -3.58 -18.74 7.47
N HIS A 120 -3.98 -20.00 7.57
CA HIS A 120 -4.75 -20.67 6.51
C HIS A 120 -6.01 -19.89 6.10
N PHE A 121 -6.77 -19.42 7.09
CA PHE A 121 -8.00 -18.66 6.86
C PHE A 121 -7.78 -17.30 6.18
N CYS A 122 -6.55 -16.74 6.19
CA CYS A 122 -6.23 -15.51 5.48
C CYS A 122 -6.27 -15.71 3.95
N SER A 123 -6.00 -16.92 3.47
CA SER A 123 -6.04 -17.26 2.04
C SER A 123 -7.45 -17.58 1.53
N GLU A 124 -8.42 -17.73 2.43
CA GLU A 124 -9.81 -18.01 2.07
C GLU A 124 -10.53 -16.74 1.63
N VAL A 125 -11.04 -16.74 0.39
CA VAL A 125 -11.71 -15.57 -0.19
C VAL A 125 -13.03 -15.28 0.53
N GLY A 126 -13.21 -14.04 0.98
CA GLY A 126 -14.44 -13.61 1.64
C GLY A 126 -14.61 -14.14 3.07
N ASN A 127 -13.52 -14.54 3.73
CA ASN A 127 -13.52 -14.98 5.12
C ASN A 127 -13.52 -13.78 6.08
N VAL A 128 -14.55 -13.70 6.94
CA VAL A 128 -14.74 -12.59 7.89
C VAL A 128 -13.62 -12.55 8.94
N ARG A 129 -13.11 -13.70 9.38
CA ARG A 129 -11.98 -13.75 10.32
C ARG A 129 -10.71 -13.16 9.72
N ALA A 130 -10.51 -13.30 8.41
CA ALA A 130 -9.37 -12.71 7.73
C ALA A 130 -9.42 -11.18 7.75
N LEU A 131 -10.60 -10.61 7.51
CA LEU A 131 -10.84 -9.16 7.61
C LEU A 131 -10.56 -8.65 9.02
N GLU A 132 -11.12 -9.30 10.04
CA GLU A 132 -10.94 -8.89 11.43
C GLU A 132 -9.48 -9.01 11.89
N GLN A 133 -8.79 -10.08 11.48
CA GLN A 133 -7.35 -10.22 11.78
C GLN A 133 -6.51 -9.17 11.04
N ALA A 134 -6.85 -8.83 9.80
CA ALA A 134 -6.17 -7.78 9.05
C ALA A 134 -6.30 -6.40 9.74
N LYS A 135 -7.51 -6.05 10.24
CA LYS A 135 -7.74 -4.83 11.01
C LYS A 135 -6.92 -4.80 12.30
N ARG A 136 -6.89 -5.91 13.05
CA ARG A 136 -6.09 -6.04 14.27
C ARG A 136 -4.60 -5.88 13.99
N ASN A 137 -4.07 -6.60 12.99
CA ASN A 137 -2.67 -6.48 12.62
C ASN A 137 -2.32 -5.04 12.19
N LEU A 138 -3.19 -4.38 11.44
CA LEU A 138 -3.02 -2.97 11.07
C LEU A 138 -2.83 -2.07 12.30
N LEU A 139 -3.62 -2.26 13.35
CA LEU A 139 -3.52 -1.48 14.59
C LEU A 139 -2.31 -1.87 15.44
N ASP A 140 -2.06 -3.17 15.60
CA ASP A 140 -1.16 -3.70 16.63
C ASP A 140 0.30 -3.82 16.14
N HIS A 141 0.52 -3.88 14.82
CA HIS A 141 1.82 -4.26 14.26
C HIS A 141 2.38 -3.30 13.20
N TYR A 142 1.54 -2.50 12.55
CA TYR A 142 2.03 -1.50 11.59
C TYR A 142 2.28 -0.17 12.29
N LEU A 143 3.46 0.40 12.08
CA LEU A 143 3.79 1.75 12.56
C LEU A 143 2.86 2.77 11.90
N ILE A 144 2.70 2.67 10.59
CA ILE A 144 1.79 3.50 9.81
C ILE A 144 1.41 2.79 8.51
N VAL A 145 0.14 2.93 8.12
CA VAL A 145 -0.37 2.51 6.83
C VAL A 145 -0.88 3.73 6.09
N GLY A 146 -0.20 4.07 5.00
CA GLY A 146 -0.57 5.20 4.16
C GLY A 146 -1.60 4.84 3.10
N LEU A 147 -2.04 5.88 2.39
CA LEU A 147 -2.96 5.79 1.27
C LEU A 147 -2.26 6.24 -0.01
N ASN A 148 -2.47 5.52 -1.11
CA ASN A 148 -1.81 5.84 -2.39
C ASN A 148 -2.20 7.24 -2.92
N GLU A 149 -3.42 7.68 -2.68
CA GLU A 149 -3.92 9.01 -3.03
C GLU A 149 -3.38 10.12 -2.12
N ARG A 150 -2.93 9.80 -0.90
CA ARG A 150 -2.28 10.72 0.05
C ARG A 150 -0.80 10.38 0.25
N MET A 151 -0.11 10.07 -0.85
CA MET A 151 1.29 9.62 -0.81
C MET A 151 2.25 10.68 -0.26
N ARG A 152 2.04 11.95 -0.60
CA ARG A 152 2.85 13.07 -0.10
C ARG A 152 2.80 13.14 1.43
N ASP A 153 1.58 13.11 1.98
CA ASP A 153 1.29 13.15 3.41
C ASP A 153 1.89 11.94 4.14
N PHE A 154 1.81 10.76 3.53
CA PHE A 154 2.45 9.57 4.06
C PHE A 154 3.97 9.70 4.12
N ILE A 155 4.61 10.27 3.10
CA ILE A 155 6.06 10.53 3.09
C ILE A 155 6.44 11.54 4.16
N ALA A 156 5.66 12.62 4.32
CA ALA A 156 5.87 13.63 5.37
C ALA A 156 5.82 13.00 6.78
N LEU A 157 4.84 12.13 7.04
CA LEU A 157 4.77 11.39 8.30
C LEU A 157 5.96 10.45 8.50
N LEU A 158 6.41 9.75 7.46
CA LEU A 158 7.58 8.86 7.55
C LEU A 158 8.88 9.62 7.85
N GLU A 159 9.03 10.83 7.32
CA GLU A 159 10.19 11.68 7.59
C GLU A 159 10.32 12.01 9.08
N ILE A 160 9.22 12.20 9.79
CA ILE A 160 9.19 12.48 11.23
C ILE A 160 9.24 11.22 12.08
N LEU A 161 8.51 10.18 11.69
CA LEU A 161 8.47 8.93 12.44
C LEU A 161 9.79 8.16 12.34
N LEU A 162 10.47 8.25 11.20
CA LEU A 162 11.68 7.48 10.87
C LEU A 162 12.75 8.37 10.20
N PRO A 163 13.22 9.45 10.87
CA PRO A 163 14.13 10.43 10.26
C PRO A 163 15.46 9.82 9.83
N LYS A 164 15.94 8.78 10.54
CA LYS A 164 17.16 8.06 10.13
C LYS A 164 17.09 7.47 8.72
N PHE A 165 15.89 7.22 8.19
CA PHE A 165 15.68 6.62 6.88
C PHE A 165 15.05 7.57 5.85
N PHE A 166 14.25 8.52 6.31
CA PHE A 166 13.40 9.37 5.47
C PHE A 166 13.68 10.87 5.61
N ASN A 167 14.74 11.29 6.29
CA ASN A 167 15.13 12.71 6.30
C ASN A 167 15.36 13.24 4.87
N GLY A 168 14.73 14.35 4.51
CA GLY A 168 14.72 14.94 3.17
C GLY A 168 13.89 14.16 2.14
N ALA A 169 13.07 13.19 2.55
CA ALA A 169 12.27 12.39 1.62
C ALA A 169 11.13 13.19 0.99
N LEU A 170 10.49 14.07 1.77
CA LEU A 170 9.41 14.92 1.28
C LEU A 170 9.91 15.94 0.26
N GLU A 171 11.00 16.64 0.57
CA GLU A 171 11.66 17.57 -0.35
C GLU A 171 12.07 16.86 -1.65
N HIS A 172 12.65 15.65 -1.52
CA HIS A 172 12.99 14.87 -2.69
C HIS A 172 11.75 14.51 -3.51
N PHE A 173 10.67 14.06 -2.87
CA PHE A 173 9.41 13.73 -3.55
C PHE A 173 8.82 14.92 -4.31
N ASP A 174 8.78 16.09 -3.67
CA ASP A 174 8.27 17.34 -4.26
C ASP A 174 9.17 17.84 -5.41
N SER A 175 10.47 17.53 -5.40
CA SER A 175 11.41 17.86 -6.48
C SER A 175 11.32 16.94 -7.71
N LEU A 176 10.60 15.82 -7.63
CA LEU A 176 10.48 14.88 -8.75
C LEU A 176 9.47 15.38 -9.79
N ASP A 177 9.85 15.33 -11.07
CA ASP A 177 8.90 15.48 -12.18
C ASP A 177 7.69 14.54 -11.98
N GLU A 178 6.48 14.94 -12.40
CA GLU A 178 5.26 14.13 -12.32
C GLU A 178 5.44 12.69 -12.86
N ARG A 179 6.26 12.53 -13.89
CA ARG A 179 6.59 11.22 -14.50
C ARG A 179 7.42 10.29 -13.60
N ARG A 180 8.11 10.85 -12.62
CA ARG A 180 8.95 10.15 -11.62
C ARG A 180 8.28 10.09 -10.25
N ALA A 181 7.43 11.06 -9.90
CA ALA A 181 6.56 11.01 -8.73
C ALA A 181 5.48 9.91 -8.86
N HIS A 182 4.97 9.66 -10.08
CA HIS A 182 4.04 8.56 -10.36
C HIS A 182 4.65 7.47 -11.23
N LEU A 183 5.64 6.77 -10.67
CA LEU A 183 6.29 5.64 -11.32
C LEU A 183 5.28 4.49 -11.59
N ARG A 184 5.38 3.87 -12.78
CA ARG A 184 4.57 2.70 -13.23
C ARG A 184 3.07 2.93 -13.39
N ASN A 185 2.65 4.14 -13.78
CA ASN A 185 1.28 4.33 -14.25
C ASN A 185 0.99 3.45 -15.47
N THR A 186 -0.15 2.77 -15.41
CA THR A 186 -0.68 2.01 -16.55
C THR A 186 -0.97 2.98 -17.70
N LYS A 187 -0.42 2.70 -18.89
CA LYS A 187 -0.49 3.63 -20.04
C LYS A 187 -1.90 4.04 -20.44
N LYS A 188 -2.85 3.13 -20.27
CA LYS A 188 -4.26 3.33 -20.61
C LYS A 188 -5.11 2.67 -19.54
N LYS A 189 -6.00 3.45 -18.91
CA LYS A 189 -7.05 2.96 -18.03
C LYS A 189 -8.37 3.44 -18.60
N ILE A 190 -9.35 2.54 -18.67
CA ILE A 190 -10.70 2.88 -19.11
C ILE A 190 -11.59 2.65 -17.89
N PRO A 191 -12.32 3.68 -17.42
CA PRO A 191 -13.23 3.52 -16.29
C PRO A 191 -14.36 2.55 -16.66
N PRO A 192 -14.79 1.67 -15.73
CA PRO A 192 -15.92 0.78 -15.98
C PRO A 192 -17.22 1.55 -16.19
N ASN A 193 -18.17 0.94 -16.89
CA ASN A 193 -19.52 1.47 -16.99
C ASN A 193 -20.31 1.28 -15.69
N GLU A 194 -21.41 2.01 -15.56
CA GLU A 194 -22.23 2.02 -14.34
C GLU A 194 -22.79 0.64 -13.98
N ARG A 195 -23.22 -0.14 -14.99
CA ARG A 195 -23.71 -1.51 -14.80
C ARG A 195 -22.64 -2.45 -14.21
N THR A 196 -21.40 -2.34 -14.68
CA THR A 196 -20.27 -3.10 -14.16
C THR A 196 -19.95 -2.67 -12.72
N LEU A 197 -20.01 -1.37 -12.43
CA LEU A 197 -19.81 -0.84 -11.09
C LEU A 197 -20.85 -1.36 -10.10
N GLU A 198 -22.13 -1.44 -10.48
CA GLU A 198 -23.19 -1.99 -9.63
C GLU A 198 -22.96 -3.47 -9.29
N VAL A 199 -22.55 -4.27 -10.29
CA VAL A 199 -22.22 -5.69 -10.09
C VAL A 199 -21.04 -5.84 -9.13
N ILE A 200 -20.02 -4.99 -9.23
CA ILE A 200 -18.86 -5.05 -8.34
C ILE A 200 -19.23 -4.60 -6.93
N LYS A 201 -19.97 -3.49 -6.80
CA LYS A 201 -20.35 -2.92 -5.50
C LYS A 201 -21.25 -3.85 -4.69
N SER A 202 -22.02 -4.71 -5.35
CA SER A 202 -22.86 -5.72 -4.71
C SER A 202 -22.10 -7.01 -4.36
N ASP A 203 -20.87 -7.18 -4.84
CA ASP A 203 -20.07 -8.37 -4.54
C ASP A 203 -19.51 -8.35 -3.12
N LYS A 204 -19.62 -9.49 -2.42
CA LYS A 204 -19.16 -9.64 -1.04
C LYS A 204 -17.66 -9.36 -0.88
N VAL A 205 -16.83 -9.75 -1.84
CA VAL A 205 -15.38 -9.56 -1.79
C VAL A 205 -15.04 -8.07 -1.86
N TYR A 206 -15.71 -7.32 -2.75
CA TYR A 206 -15.55 -5.87 -2.82
C TYR A 206 -15.95 -5.21 -1.52
N ILE A 207 -17.12 -5.54 -0.98
CA ILE A 207 -17.62 -4.94 0.26
C ILE A 207 -16.60 -5.11 1.40
N MET A 208 -16.03 -6.31 1.54
CA MET A 208 -15.04 -6.58 2.59
C MET A 208 -13.71 -5.86 2.37
N GLU A 209 -13.15 -5.88 1.16
CA GLU A 209 -11.93 -5.14 0.83
C GLU A 209 -12.13 -3.63 0.97
N ARG A 210 -13.31 -3.14 0.62
CA ARG A 210 -13.70 -1.73 0.78
C ARG A 210 -13.78 -1.35 2.25
N GLU A 211 -14.41 -2.18 3.07
CA GLU A 211 -14.48 -1.99 4.51
C GLU A 211 -13.08 -1.93 5.16
N PHE A 212 -12.15 -2.81 4.74
CA PHE A 212 -10.78 -2.77 5.22
C PHE A 212 -10.05 -1.49 4.80
N TYR A 213 -10.23 -1.06 3.55
CA TYR A 213 -9.64 0.18 3.05
C TYR A 213 -10.21 1.41 3.79
N ASP A 214 -11.53 1.51 3.96
CA ASP A 214 -12.15 2.62 4.69
C ASP A 214 -11.71 2.66 6.17
N PHE A 215 -11.51 1.48 6.78
CA PHE A 215 -10.92 1.38 8.11
C PHE A 215 -9.50 1.97 8.15
N ALA A 216 -8.66 1.65 7.17
CA ALA A 216 -7.31 2.18 7.09
C ALA A 216 -7.29 3.70 6.80
N VAL A 217 -8.21 4.18 5.97
CA VAL A 217 -8.41 5.63 5.74
C VAL A 217 -8.69 6.32 7.06
N MET A 218 -9.66 5.81 7.83
CA MET A 218 -9.99 6.37 9.14
C MET A 218 -8.78 6.38 10.09
N GLN A 219 -7.97 5.32 10.12
CA GLN A 219 -6.75 5.30 10.95
C GLN A 219 -5.71 6.33 10.49
N PHE A 220 -5.49 6.44 9.18
CA PHE A 220 -4.54 7.42 8.62
C PHE A 220 -4.98 8.86 8.92
N GLU A 221 -6.26 9.18 8.72
CA GLU A 221 -6.83 10.49 9.05
C GLU A 221 -6.69 10.83 10.54
N ASN A 222 -6.93 9.85 11.41
CA ASN A 222 -6.78 10.04 12.86
C ASN A 222 -5.32 10.33 13.25
N ILE A 223 -4.35 9.69 12.60
CA ILE A 223 -2.93 9.99 12.82
C ILE A 223 -2.63 11.39 12.30
N TRP A 224 -3.05 11.71 11.08
CA TRP A 224 -2.81 13.01 10.44
C TRP A 224 -3.31 14.18 11.28
N LYS A 225 -4.54 14.09 11.82
CA LYS A 225 -5.14 15.10 12.70
C LYS A 225 -4.44 15.27 14.04
N ARG A 226 -3.78 14.21 14.55
CA ARG A 226 -3.03 14.29 15.80
C ARG A 226 -1.65 14.90 15.61
N THR A 227 -1.16 15.00 14.37
CA THR A 227 0.18 15.49 14.06
C THR A 227 0.20 16.88 13.46
N HIS A 228 -0.95 17.45 13.06
CA HIS A 228 -1.06 18.79 12.46
C HIS A 228 -2.02 19.68 13.24
N GLU A 229 -1.81 20.99 13.17
CA GLU A 229 -2.76 22.00 13.65
C GLU A 229 -3.92 22.15 12.64
N ASP A 230 -5.14 22.42 13.12
CA ASP A 230 -6.32 22.57 12.28
C ASP A 230 -6.22 23.71 11.24
N ASP A 231 -5.31 24.68 11.47
CA ASP A 231 -5.15 25.89 10.64
C ASP A 231 -3.90 25.87 9.72
N SER A 232 -3.00 24.88 9.84
CA SER A 232 -1.80 24.74 8.98
C SER A 232 -1.60 23.29 8.52
N GLU A 233 -1.99 23.00 7.27
CA GLU A 233 -1.78 21.68 6.64
C GLU A 233 -0.30 21.30 6.48
N ASN A 234 0.64 22.24 6.65
CA ASN A 234 2.04 22.02 6.35
C ASN A 234 2.96 21.93 7.58
N ASP A 235 2.49 22.33 8.76
CA ASP A 235 3.31 22.35 9.97
C ASP A 235 2.91 21.24 10.95
N PHE A 236 3.91 20.44 11.33
CA PHE A 236 3.74 19.41 12.34
C PHE A 236 3.77 19.99 13.74
N LEU A 237 2.91 19.44 14.61
CA LEU A 237 2.87 19.80 16.02
C LEU A 237 4.22 19.54 16.71
N PRO A 238 4.71 20.47 17.55
CA PRO A 238 5.93 20.26 18.33
C PRO A 238 5.72 19.17 19.38
N GLN A 239 6.81 18.73 20.03
CA GLN A 239 6.74 17.73 21.09
C GLN A 239 5.74 18.16 22.19
N GLN A 240 4.68 17.37 22.36
CA GLN A 240 3.56 17.68 23.26
C GLN A 240 3.70 17.08 24.68
N PHE A 241 4.80 16.39 24.97
CA PHE A 241 5.02 15.74 26.26
C PHE A 241 6.43 15.95 26.77
N HIS A 242 6.57 16.09 28.09
CA HIS A 242 7.84 16.09 28.79
C HIS A 242 7.71 15.27 30.08
N PHE A 243 8.86 14.81 30.60
CA PHE A 243 8.90 14.05 31.83
C PHE A 243 9.05 15.00 33.02
N GLU A 244 8.19 14.85 34.02
CA GLU A 244 8.29 15.59 35.28
C GLU A 244 8.41 14.62 36.45
N LYS A 245 8.87 15.14 37.60
CA LYS A 245 8.95 14.39 38.87
C LYS A 245 9.74 13.07 38.78
N ILE A 246 10.82 13.08 37.99
CA ILE A 246 11.78 11.98 37.94
C ILE A 246 12.47 11.91 39.31
N LYS A 247 12.14 10.89 40.09
CA LYS A 247 12.81 10.60 41.37
C LYS A 247 13.87 9.53 41.16
N PRO A 248 14.99 9.61 41.90
CA PRO A 248 16.01 8.57 41.92
C PRO A 248 15.49 7.25 42.48
#